data_AF-D4VE01-F1
#
_entry.id   AF-D4VE01-F1
#
_cell.length_a   1.000
_cell.length_b   1.000
_cell.length_c   1.000
_cell.angle_alpha   90.00
_cell.angle_beta   90.00
_cell.angle_gamma   90.00
#
_symmetry.space_group_name_H-M   'P 1'
#
loop_
_entity.id
_entity.type
_entity.pdbx_description
1 polymer ?
#
loop_
_entity_poly.entity_id
_entity_poly.type
_entity_poly.pdbx_seq_one_letter_code
_entity_poly.pdbx_strand_id
1 'polypeptide(L)'
;MVEGYYADSNTPSYYRMDFDPDNNHNAFGQVLRNHKYIFNIKKVSAPGWSTPDDAAHNRSSNIVAEVQAWDDDTMDMYFDGEHHFGISTREVVLKHKTGSEGIISVSTDLLDYTLQWADDAGVLQGTGAQSLSNDYFTVTKEDNGSRLVITALQNNLADGSNRIQHFVITAQRWTIYVSIQQKYDIAAYKTINLMSFTSGLGYLGTNILGSSSAEARATGLRGILTNQTNFGPDGVVECGGYNLVGVGVNANNLTDALFSLFDVVYINYVPTSQFGSQDAHKLHNWLKTKKNRVLIASYDASDVSQNLLAEILAGKSGIKYFTSNGGPYPLAASTIGNHYFTTDGPFTKNAPVTSNFALRNYDIYHGEIQVNTSASEGITPILMGPGGGIVLGIDYSRRIVYWGDTDMSSNLSGTGATSENHINNTAGTINNDASKLIANVFAWITETVLYGE
;
A
#
# COMPACT_ATOMS: atom_id res chain seq x y z
N MET A 1 -28.23 -2.72 -17.70
CA MET A 1 -28.85 -2.97 -19.02
C MET A 1 -28.50 -1.83 -19.95
N VAL A 2 -28.15 -2.10 -21.21
CA VAL A 2 -27.87 -1.09 -22.24
C VAL A 2 -28.72 -1.36 -23.47
N GLU A 3 -29.36 -0.32 -24.00
CA GLU A 3 -30.05 -0.33 -25.29
C GLU A 3 -29.07 0.18 -26.37
N GLY A 4 -29.03 -0.48 -27.52
CA GLY A 4 -28.24 -0.03 -28.65
C GLY A 4 -28.71 -0.58 -29.99
N TYR A 5 -28.39 0.15 -31.06
CA TYR A 5 -28.63 -0.23 -32.45
C TYR A 5 -27.36 -0.83 -33.02
N TYR A 6 -27.41 -2.11 -33.40
CA TYR A 6 -26.24 -2.83 -33.93
C TYR A 6 -26.23 -2.79 -35.47
N ALA A 7 -25.07 -2.45 -36.06
CA ALA A 7 -24.79 -2.51 -37.49
C ALA A 7 -25.91 -1.98 -38.40
N ASP A 8 -26.19 -0.66 -38.30
CA ASP A 8 -27.19 0.08 -39.11
C ASP A 8 -28.64 -0.41 -38.99
N SER A 9 -28.94 -1.26 -38.01
CA SER A 9 -30.30 -1.67 -37.67
C SER A 9 -31.13 -0.48 -37.19
N ASN A 10 -32.39 -0.40 -37.67
CA ASN A 10 -33.40 0.55 -37.15
C ASN A 10 -34.23 -0.03 -35.99
N THR A 11 -33.98 -1.28 -35.60
CA THR A 11 -34.61 -1.91 -34.44
C THR A 11 -33.62 -1.99 -33.28
N PRO A 12 -33.99 -1.51 -32.07
CA PRO A 12 -33.12 -1.54 -30.91
C PRO A 12 -32.87 -2.98 -30.45
N SER A 13 -31.73 -3.17 -29.79
CA SER A 13 -31.34 -4.43 -29.16
C SER A 13 -30.83 -4.17 -27.74
N TYR A 14 -31.06 -5.13 -26.83
CA TYR A 14 -30.81 -4.97 -25.41
C TYR A 14 -29.72 -5.91 -24.91
N TYR A 15 -28.77 -5.36 -24.17
CA TYR A 15 -27.61 -6.07 -23.64
C TYR A 15 -27.59 -6.03 -22.12
N ARG A 16 -27.39 -7.21 -21.52
CA ARG A 16 -27.18 -7.36 -20.09
C ARG A 16 -25.74 -7.04 -19.73
N MET A 17 -25.57 -6.17 -18.74
CA MET A 17 -24.26 -5.86 -18.15
C MET A 17 -24.29 -6.30 -16.69
N ASP A 18 -23.35 -7.16 -16.35
CA ASP A 18 -23.20 -7.80 -15.06
C ASP A 18 -21.97 -7.22 -14.35
N PHE A 19 -22.01 -7.05 -13.02
CA PHE A 19 -20.89 -6.50 -12.25
C PHE A 19 -19.77 -7.52 -12.05
N ASP A 20 -20.09 -8.82 -12.09
CA ASP A 20 -19.13 -9.92 -11.99
C ASP A 20 -19.46 -10.98 -13.07
N PRO A 21 -19.13 -10.69 -14.34
CA PRO A 21 -19.56 -11.51 -15.47
C PRO A 21 -18.95 -12.93 -15.50
N ASP A 22 -17.87 -13.15 -14.74
CA ASP A 22 -17.15 -14.43 -14.67
C ASP A 22 -17.67 -15.35 -13.53
N ASN A 23 -18.56 -14.84 -12.68
CA ASN A 23 -19.12 -15.57 -11.56
C ASN A 23 -20.48 -16.22 -11.90
N ASN A 24 -20.42 -17.50 -12.26
CA ASN A 24 -21.58 -18.30 -12.64
C ASN A 24 -22.63 -18.51 -11.52
N HIS A 25 -22.29 -18.21 -10.26
CA HIS A 25 -23.20 -18.38 -9.11
C HIS A 25 -23.80 -17.07 -8.62
N ASN A 26 -23.17 -15.92 -8.90
CA ASN A 26 -23.65 -14.61 -8.49
C ASN A 26 -23.18 -13.50 -9.47
N ALA A 27 -23.63 -13.59 -10.73
CA ALA A 27 -23.20 -12.70 -11.82
C ALA A 27 -23.49 -11.20 -11.56
N PHE A 28 -24.42 -10.89 -10.66
CA PHE A 28 -24.68 -9.51 -10.23
C PHE A 28 -23.58 -8.92 -9.34
N GLY A 29 -22.57 -9.71 -8.95
CA GLY A 29 -21.51 -9.29 -8.04
C GLY A 29 -22.05 -8.79 -6.69
N GLN A 30 -21.20 -8.10 -5.94
CA GLN A 30 -21.64 -7.25 -4.83
C GLN A 30 -21.60 -5.80 -5.31
N VAL A 31 -22.78 -5.18 -5.43
CA VAL A 31 -22.87 -3.72 -5.56
C VAL A 31 -22.67 -3.13 -4.18
N LEU A 32 -21.52 -2.51 -3.99
CA LEU A 32 -21.18 -1.84 -2.74
C LEU A 32 -21.82 -0.46 -2.74
N ARG A 33 -22.37 -0.09 -1.58
CA ARG A 33 -22.75 1.30 -1.35
C ARG A 33 -21.52 2.19 -1.52
N ASN A 34 -21.74 3.41 -2.01
CA ASN A 34 -20.71 4.45 -2.04
C ASN A 34 -19.49 4.13 -2.94
N HIS A 35 -19.70 3.42 -4.05
CA HIS A 35 -18.66 3.10 -5.03
C HIS A 35 -19.08 3.58 -6.42
N LYS A 36 -18.12 4.09 -7.20
CA LYS A 36 -18.32 4.40 -8.61
C LYS A 36 -17.90 3.22 -9.46
N TYR A 37 -18.82 2.71 -10.26
CA TYR A 37 -18.57 1.64 -11.22
C TYR A 37 -18.56 2.20 -12.63
N ILE A 38 -17.45 1.99 -13.35
CA ILE A 38 -17.36 2.35 -14.76
C ILE A 38 -17.48 1.06 -15.57
N PHE A 39 -18.54 0.97 -16.37
CA PHE A 39 -18.73 -0.10 -17.34
C PHE A 39 -18.12 0.32 -18.67
N ASN A 40 -16.92 -0.17 -18.94
CA ASN A 40 -16.21 0.07 -20.20
C ASN A 40 -16.61 -1.00 -21.21
N ILE A 41 -17.53 -0.68 -22.13
CA ILE A 41 -17.92 -1.59 -23.22
C ILE A 41 -16.73 -1.71 -24.20
N LYS A 42 -16.07 -2.86 -24.20
CA LYS A 42 -14.90 -3.13 -25.04
C LYS A 42 -15.29 -3.59 -26.43
N LYS A 43 -16.39 -4.34 -26.54
CA LYS A 43 -16.81 -4.93 -27.81
C LYS A 43 -18.30 -5.25 -27.81
N VAL A 44 -18.96 -5.00 -28.93
CA VAL A 44 -20.28 -5.54 -29.27
C VAL A 44 -20.13 -6.36 -30.55
N SER A 45 -20.42 -7.66 -30.52
CA SER A 45 -20.09 -8.60 -31.60
C SER A 45 -21.27 -9.07 -32.44
N ALA A 46 -22.51 -8.86 -31.98
CA ALA A 46 -23.75 -9.19 -32.69
C ALA A 46 -24.94 -8.47 -32.00
N PRO A 47 -26.15 -8.44 -32.59
CA PRO A 47 -27.33 -7.92 -31.90
C PRO A 47 -27.58 -8.61 -30.55
N GLY A 48 -28.06 -7.81 -29.58
CA GLY A 48 -28.54 -8.29 -28.29
C GLY A 48 -29.94 -8.89 -28.37
N TRP A 49 -30.65 -8.92 -27.24
CA TRP A 49 -32.00 -9.46 -27.17
C TRP A 49 -33.03 -8.45 -27.71
N SER A 50 -34.20 -8.96 -28.14
CA SER A 50 -35.29 -8.17 -28.71
C SER A 50 -36.06 -7.34 -27.69
N THR A 51 -36.03 -7.71 -26.41
CA THR A 51 -36.69 -6.97 -25.33
C THR A 51 -35.76 -6.80 -24.12
N PRO A 52 -35.94 -5.74 -23.29
CA PRO A 52 -35.19 -5.59 -22.04
C PRO A 52 -35.42 -6.73 -21.06
N ASP A 53 -36.63 -7.28 -21.02
CA ASP A 53 -37.02 -8.35 -20.11
C ASP A 53 -36.31 -9.67 -20.46
N ASP A 54 -36.26 -10.00 -21.76
CA ASP A 54 -35.50 -11.17 -22.24
C ASP A 54 -34.02 -11.04 -21.90
N ALA A 55 -33.43 -9.86 -22.11
CA ALA A 55 -32.03 -9.64 -21.77
C ALA A 55 -31.75 -9.72 -20.26
N ALA A 56 -32.66 -9.26 -19.41
CA ALA A 56 -32.49 -9.33 -17.95
C ALA A 56 -32.53 -10.78 -17.43
N HIS A 57 -33.40 -11.62 -18.01
CA HIS A 57 -33.59 -13.01 -17.58
C HIS A 57 -32.64 -14.02 -18.24
N ASN A 58 -31.94 -13.62 -19.31
CA ASN A 58 -30.97 -14.45 -19.99
C ASN A 58 -29.53 -14.03 -19.69
N ARG A 59 -28.59 -14.85 -20.14
CA ARG A 59 -27.15 -14.64 -19.95
C ARG A 59 -26.70 -13.42 -20.75
N SER A 60 -25.71 -12.68 -20.25
CA SER A 60 -25.04 -11.68 -21.08
C SER A 60 -24.39 -12.38 -22.29
N SER A 61 -24.65 -11.85 -23.48
CA SER A 61 -24.15 -12.39 -24.74
C SER A 61 -23.90 -11.24 -25.71
N ASN A 62 -22.93 -11.41 -26.60
CA ASN A 62 -22.61 -10.49 -27.70
C ASN A 62 -22.11 -9.09 -27.28
N ILE A 63 -21.93 -8.85 -25.98
CA ILE A 63 -21.28 -7.67 -25.43
C ILE A 63 -20.16 -8.11 -24.48
N VAL A 64 -19.03 -7.41 -24.53
CA VAL A 64 -17.93 -7.56 -23.56
C VAL A 64 -17.75 -6.21 -22.92
N ALA A 65 -17.99 -6.15 -21.62
CA ALA A 65 -17.76 -4.97 -20.79
C ALA A 65 -16.76 -5.32 -19.69
N GLU A 66 -15.81 -4.44 -19.47
CA GLU A 66 -14.94 -4.47 -18.30
C GLU A 66 -15.55 -3.57 -17.24
N VAL A 67 -15.76 -4.09 -16.03
CA VAL A 67 -16.22 -3.30 -14.89
C VAL A 67 -15.00 -2.92 -14.07
N GLN A 68 -14.67 -1.64 -14.07
CA GLN A 68 -13.60 -1.11 -13.23
C GLN A 68 -14.23 -0.47 -11.99
N ALA A 69 -13.83 -0.95 -10.82
CA ALA A 69 -14.05 -0.27 -9.56
C ALA A 69 -12.95 0.78 -9.41
N TRP A 70 -13.32 2.06 -9.39
CA TRP A 70 -12.37 3.16 -9.22
C TRP A 70 -12.30 3.53 -7.73
N ASP A 71 -11.09 3.52 -7.16
CA ASP A 71 -10.78 4.08 -5.85
C ASP A 71 -10.32 5.53 -6.08
N ASP A 72 -11.23 6.49 -5.87
CA ASP A 72 -10.89 7.90 -5.82
C ASP A 72 -10.66 8.20 -4.34
N ASP A 73 -9.60 8.93 -3.99
CA ASP A 73 -9.30 9.44 -2.63
C ASP A 73 -10.38 10.43 -2.10
N THR A 74 -11.58 10.39 -2.67
CA THR A 74 -12.81 11.03 -2.22
C THR A 74 -13.87 9.93 -2.04
N MET A 75 -13.82 9.25 -0.91
CA MET A 75 -14.65 8.07 -0.66
C MET A 75 -16.15 8.38 -0.48
N ASP A 76 -16.56 9.63 -0.27
CA ASP A 76 -17.98 10.00 -0.15
C ASP A 76 -18.27 11.33 -0.83
N MET A 77 -19.27 11.38 -1.71
CA MET A 77 -19.70 12.61 -2.37
C MET A 77 -21.21 12.79 -2.31
N TYR A 78 -21.63 13.99 -1.94
CA TYR A 78 -23.02 14.41 -1.85
C TYR A 78 -23.29 15.50 -2.88
N PHE A 79 -24.42 15.37 -3.58
CA PHE A 79 -24.86 16.33 -4.59
C PHE A 79 -26.32 16.72 -4.35
N ASP A 80 -26.65 17.99 -4.58
CA ASP A 80 -28.04 18.46 -4.52
C ASP A 80 -28.53 19.10 -5.82
N GLY A 81 -27.72 18.96 -6.88
CA GLY A 81 -27.98 19.47 -8.22
C GLY A 81 -27.28 20.80 -8.51
N GLU A 82 -26.92 21.57 -7.47
CA GLU A 82 -26.21 22.85 -7.59
C GLU A 82 -24.84 22.80 -6.92
N HIS A 83 -24.74 22.11 -5.77
CA HIS A 83 -23.53 22.01 -4.98
C HIS A 83 -23.04 20.57 -4.82
N HIS A 84 -21.76 20.43 -4.46
CA HIS A 84 -21.15 19.17 -4.07
C HIS A 84 -20.41 19.29 -2.74
N PHE A 85 -20.41 18.21 -1.97
CA PHE A 85 -19.55 18.07 -0.80
C PHE A 85 -19.03 16.65 -0.71
N GLY A 86 -17.73 16.47 -0.62
CA GLY A 86 -17.12 15.17 -0.51
C GLY A 86 -15.95 15.13 0.44
N ILE A 87 -15.72 13.96 1.02
CA ILE A 87 -14.64 13.71 1.98
C ILE A 87 -13.89 12.43 1.62
N SER A 88 -12.60 12.41 1.96
CA SER A 88 -11.69 11.28 1.72
C SER A 88 -11.95 10.06 2.60
N THR A 89 -12.41 10.24 3.84
CA THR A 89 -12.74 9.13 4.76
C THR A 89 -13.75 9.55 5.83
N ARG A 90 -14.53 8.58 6.33
CA ARG A 90 -15.39 8.72 7.53
C ARG A 90 -14.78 8.08 8.78
N GLU A 91 -13.64 7.44 8.66
CA GLU A 91 -12.92 6.83 9.78
C GLU A 91 -11.47 7.31 9.76
N VAL A 92 -11.04 7.90 10.86
CA VAL A 92 -9.68 8.38 11.07
C VAL A 92 -9.07 7.56 12.19
N VAL A 93 -8.00 6.83 11.88
CA VAL A 93 -7.26 6.05 12.86
C VAL A 93 -5.98 6.79 13.22
N LEU A 94 -5.83 7.12 14.50
CA LEU A 94 -4.66 7.78 15.05
C LEU A 94 -3.80 6.77 15.82
N LYS A 95 -2.49 7.02 15.82
CA LYS A 95 -1.53 6.32 16.68
C LYS A 95 -1.79 6.67 18.14
N HIS A 96 -1.27 5.86 19.05
CA HIS A 96 -1.54 6.04 20.47
C HIS A 96 -0.87 7.28 21.08
N LYS A 97 0.09 7.95 20.43
CA LYS A 97 0.81 9.10 21.02
C LYS A 97 0.07 10.43 20.88
N THR A 98 0.33 11.33 21.84
CA THR A 98 0.07 12.76 21.71
C THR A 98 0.71 13.28 20.42
N GLY A 99 0.00 14.14 19.71
CA GLY A 99 0.43 14.72 18.45
C GLY A 99 0.27 13.78 17.24
N SER A 100 -0.30 12.58 17.40
CA SER A 100 -0.66 11.77 16.22
C SER A 100 -1.75 12.49 15.42
N GLU A 101 -1.52 12.61 14.12
CA GLU A 101 -2.43 13.30 13.20
C GLU A 101 -3.09 12.34 12.22
N GLY A 102 -4.30 12.67 11.82
CA GLY A 102 -5.03 12.05 10.73
C GLY A 102 -5.70 13.14 9.91
N ILE A 103 -5.80 12.94 8.60
CA ILE A 103 -6.24 13.97 7.66
C ILE A 103 -7.51 13.52 6.95
N ILE A 104 -8.45 14.45 6.81
CA ILE A 104 -9.58 14.30 5.89
C ILE A 104 -9.49 15.42 4.86
N SER A 105 -9.19 15.07 3.62
CA SER A 105 -9.38 15.95 2.47
C SER A 105 -10.87 16.17 2.22
N VAL A 106 -11.25 17.42 1.96
CA VAL A 106 -12.62 17.88 1.69
C VAL A 106 -12.65 18.53 0.32
N SER A 107 -13.54 18.05 -0.56
CA SER A 107 -13.82 18.61 -1.87
C SER A 107 -15.23 19.19 -1.88
N THR A 108 -15.35 20.50 -2.01
CA THR A 108 -16.64 21.18 -1.95
C THR A 108 -16.59 22.48 -2.73
N ASP A 109 -17.71 22.88 -3.33
CA ASP A 109 -17.92 24.21 -3.90
C ASP A 109 -18.63 25.17 -2.93
N LEU A 110 -19.09 24.65 -1.78
CA LEU A 110 -19.63 25.46 -0.69
C LEU A 110 -18.59 26.41 -0.08
N LEU A 111 -19.05 27.61 0.29
CA LEU A 111 -18.23 28.62 0.97
C LEU A 111 -17.82 28.23 2.39
N ASP A 112 -18.65 27.45 3.10
CA ASP A 112 -18.38 27.00 4.46
C ASP A 112 -19.23 25.78 4.85
N TYR A 113 -18.84 25.13 5.94
CA TYR A 113 -19.54 24.03 6.62
C TYR A 113 -19.26 24.11 8.12
N THR A 114 -19.91 23.31 8.97
CA THR A 114 -19.64 23.32 10.42
C THR A 114 -19.27 21.93 10.94
N LEU A 115 -18.55 21.90 12.04
CA LEU A 115 -18.14 20.70 12.76
C LEU A 115 -18.86 20.66 14.09
N GLN A 116 -19.29 19.49 14.53
CA GLN A 116 -19.90 19.34 15.85
C GLN A 116 -19.60 17.96 16.42
N TRP A 117 -19.27 17.87 17.71
CA TRP A 117 -19.11 16.57 18.36
C TRP A 117 -20.41 15.77 18.33
N ALA A 118 -20.30 14.46 18.31
CA ALA A 118 -21.44 13.55 18.34
C ALA A 118 -21.16 12.33 19.22
N ASP A 119 -22.20 11.64 19.64
CA ASP A 119 -22.09 10.33 20.28
C ASP A 119 -22.01 9.18 19.27
N ASP A 120 -21.89 7.95 19.77
CA ASP A 120 -21.81 6.70 18.99
C ASP A 120 -23.06 6.46 18.09
N ALA A 121 -24.18 7.13 18.37
CA ALA A 121 -25.40 7.06 17.59
C ALA A 121 -25.53 8.19 16.56
N GLY A 122 -24.56 9.11 16.49
CA GLY A 122 -24.61 10.26 15.60
C GLY A 122 -25.43 11.44 16.12
N VAL A 123 -25.81 11.43 17.40
CA VAL A 123 -26.55 12.53 18.02
C VAL A 123 -25.57 13.66 18.35
N LEU A 124 -25.89 14.86 17.87
CA LEU A 124 -25.06 16.04 18.02
C LEU A 124 -24.94 16.50 19.48
N GLN A 125 -23.72 16.82 19.90
CA GLN A 125 -23.38 17.35 21.23
C GLN A 125 -22.81 18.76 21.11
N GLY A 126 -23.19 19.65 22.03
CA GLY A 126 -22.75 21.05 22.02
C GLY A 126 -23.36 21.89 20.88
N THR A 127 -22.58 22.77 20.28
CA THR A 127 -22.99 23.66 19.17
C THR A 127 -22.01 23.54 18.01
N GLY A 128 -22.49 23.70 16.77
CA GLY A 128 -21.63 23.73 15.57
C GLY A 128 -20.55 24.81 15.64
N ALA A 129 -19.34 24.44 15.24
CA ALA A 129 -18.13 25.27 15.33
C ALA A 129 -17.25 25.11 14.07
N GLN A 130 -16.22 25.96 13.97
CA GLN A 130 -15.24 25.94 12.87
C GLN A 130 -14.01 25.06 13.18
N SER A 131 -13.83 24.73 14.45
CA SER A 131 -12.87 23.76 14.94
C SER A 131 -13.46 23.07 16.17
N LEU A 132 -13.02 21.85 16.44
CA LEU A 132 -13.41 21.09 17.62
C LEU A 132 -12.19 20.83 18.50
N SER A 133 -12.42 20.84 19.81
CA SER A 133 -11.42 20.45 20.81
C SER A 133 -12.13 19.83 22.01
N ASN A 134 -11.55 18.78 22.57
CA ASN A 134 -11.92 18.20 23.86
C ASN A 134 -10.65 17.77 24.61
N ASP A 135 -10.75 16.90 25.61
CA ASP A 135 -9.58 16.45 26.38
C ASP A 135 -8.62 15.57 25.57
N TYR A 136 -9.09 14.93 24.50
CA TYR A 136 -8.37 13.89 23.77
C TYR A 136 -8.02 14.24 22.32
N PHE A 137 -8.82 15.09 21.65
CA PHE A 137 -8.70 15.35 20.22
C PHE A 137 -8.96 16.81 19.86
N THR A 138 -8.31 17.27 18.80
CA THR A 138 -8.73 18.45 18.04
C THR A 138 -9.14 18.05 16.63
N VAL A 139 -10.05 18.84 16.05
CA VAL A 139 -10.34 18.83 14.61
C VAL A 139 -10.23 20.26 14.11
N THR A 140 -9.23 20.55 13.30
CA THR A 140 -8.97 21.90 12.77
C THR A 140 -9.17 21.92 11.27
N LYS A 141 -9.87 22.95 10.79
CA LYS A 141 -9.91 23.28 9.37
C LYS A 141 -8.62 23.96 8.96
N GLU A 142 -8.02 23.47 7.90
CA GLU A 142 -6.87 24.04 7.22
C GLU A 142 -7.19 24.22 5.74
N ASP A 143 -6.34 24.95 5.02
CA ASP A 143 -6.49 25.21 3.58
C ASP A 143 -7.89 25.75 3.22
N ASN A 144 -8.38 26.71 4.00
CA ASN A 144 -9.74 27.28 3.86
C ASN A 144 -10.86 26.23 3.94
N GLY A 145 -10.65 25.13 4.67
CA GLY A 145 -11.62 24.06 4.86
C GLY A 145 -11.54 22.94 3.83
N SER A 146 -10.58 22.95 2.88
CA SER A 146 -10.35 21.77 2.03
C SER A 146 -9.58 20.67 2.75
N ARG A 147 -9.09 20.91 3.97
CA ARG A 147 -8.40 19.92 4.80
C ARG A 147 -8.87 19.99 6.24
N LEU A 148 -9.23 18.84 6.82
CA LEU A 148 -9.41 18.70 8.26
C LEU A 148 -8.21 17.94 8.82
N VAL A 149 -7.56 18.52 9.83
CA VAL A 149 -6.48 17.88 10.59
C VAL A 149 -7.02 17.48 11.95
N ILE A 150 -6.98 16.18 12.22
CA ILE A 150 -7.40 15.59 13.48
C ILE A 150 -6.15 15.25 14.26
N THR A 151 -5.99 15.80 15.47
CA THR A 151 -4.79 15.60 16.28
C THR A 151 -5.14 14.99 17.63
N ALA A 152 -4.41 13.96 18.06
CA ALA A 152 -4.48 13.43 19.41
C ALA A 152 -3.78 14.36 20.41
N LEU A 153 -4.43 14.71 21.52
CA LEU A 153 -3.90 15.61 22.55
C LEU A 153 -3.19 14.90 23.68
N GLN A 154 -3.35 13.58 23.79
CA GLN A 154 -2.77 12.78 24.87
C GLN A 154 -2.34 11.41 24.37
N ASN A 155 -1.40 10.77 25.06
CA ASN A 155 -1.11 9.37 24.81
C ASN A 155 -2.32 8.51 25.25
N ASN A 156 -2.67 7.50 24.47
CA ASN A 156 -3.65 6.46 24.81
C ASN A 156 -2.96 5.24 25.44
N LEU A 157 -2.51 5.43 26.68
CA LEU A 157 -1.85 4.40 27.49
C LEU A 157 -2.77 3.79 28.54
N ALA A 158 -3.98 4.34 28.70
CA ALA A 158 -4.91 3.96 29.76
C ALA A 158 -5.89 2.88 29.26
N ASP A 159 -6.15 1.90 30.13
CA ASP A 159 -7.33 1.03 30.12
C ASP A 159 -7.44 -0.08 29.04
N GLY A 160 -6.39 -0.32 28.25
CA GLY A 160 -6.38 -1.48 27.36
C GLY A 160 -7.27 -1.36 26.12
N SER A 161 -7.82 -0.18 25.84
CA SER A 161 -8.84 0.04 24.81
C SER A 161 -8.57 1.25 23.93
N ASN A 162 -8.91 1.14 22.64
CA ASN A 162 -8.87 2.29 21.74
C ASN A 162 -9.81 3.39 22.25
N ARG A 163 -9.36 4.65 22.23
CA ARG A 163 -10.25 5.79 22.46
C ARG A 163 -11.01 6.07 21.17
N ILE A 164 -12.32 6.16 21.27
CA ILE A 164 -13.20 6.44 20.14
C ILE A 164 -13.91 7.75 20.43
N GLN A 165 -14.00 8.62 19.42
CA GLN A 165 -14.74 9.86 19.47
C GLN A 165 -15.39 10.10 18.11
N HIS A 166 -16.57 10.71 18.10
CA HIS A 166 -17.30 10.99 16.87
C HIS A 166 -17.58 12.47 16.71
N PHE A 167 -17.57 12.92 15.46
CA PHE A 167 -18.04 14.25 15.09
C PHE A 167 -18.86 14.20 13.80
N VAL A 168 -19.65 15.24 13.56
CA VAL A 168 -20.46 15.42 12.38
C VAL A 168 -20.04 16.67 11.64
N ILE A 169 -19.89 16.55 10.34
CA ILE A 169 -19.76 17.66 9.41
C ILE A 169 -21.16 18.03 8.92
N THR A 170 -21.57 19.28 9.11
CA THR A 170 -22.84 19.81 8.59
C THR A 170 -22.57 20.81 7.49
N ALA A 171 -22.97 20.46 6.27
CA ALA A 171 -22.77 21.23 5.06
C ALA A 171 -24.13 21.41 4.38
N GLN A 172 -24.76 22.58 4.59
CA GLN A 172 -26.15 22.85 4.25
C GLN A 172 -27.11 21.75 4.77
N ARG A 173 -27.66 20.92 3.87
CA ARG A 173 -28.60 19.84 4.20
C ARG A 173 -27.90 18.52 4.54
N TRP A 174 -26.60 18.40 4.27
CA TRP A 174 -25.85 17.18 4.51
C TRP A 174 -25.29 17.15 5.92
N THR A 175 -25.43 15.99 6.55
CA THR A 175 -24.86 15.65 7.86
C THR A 175 -24.04 14.38 7.68
N ILE A 176 -22.74 14.50 7.90
CA ILE A 176 -21.76 13.45 7.62
C ILE A 176 -21.09 13.05 8.93
N TYR A 177 -21.36 11.84 9.37
CA TYR A 177 -20.80 11.27 10.59
C TYR A 177 -19.39 10.73 10.36
N VAL A 178 -18.46 11.10 11.23
CA VAL A 178 -17.04 10.72 11.18
C VAL A 178 -16.61 10.15 12.53
N SER A 179 -15.87 9.03 12.48
CA SER A 179 -15.29 8.35 13.63
C SER A 179 -13.79 8.63 13.72
N ILE A 180 -13.32 9.00 14.91
CA ILE A 180 -11.91 9.09 15.28
C ILE A 180 -11.61 7.93 16.20
N GLN A 181 -10.59 7.14 15.87
CA GLN A 181 -10.10 6.07 16.72
C GLN A 181 -8.62 6.29 17.03
N GLN A 182 -8.29 6.60 18.28
CA GLN A 182 -6.92 6.55 18.75
C GLN A 182 -6.60 5.15 19.24
N LYS A 183 -5.69 4.45 18.55
CA LYS A 183 -5.26 3.11 18.96
C LYS A 183 -4.72 3.14 20.38
N TYR A 184 -5.03 2.10 21.14
CA TYR A 184 -4.33 1.79 22.37
C TYR A 184 -2.92 1.25 22.07
N ASP A 185 -2.06 1.32 23.07
CA ASP A 185 -0.66 0.90 23.12
C ASP A 185 -0.38 -0.60 22.82
N ILE A 186 -1.00 -1.16 21.78
CA ILE A 186 -0.64 -2.49 21.24
C ILE A 186 0.53 -2.34 20.26
N ALA A 187 0.63 -1.20 19.58
CA ALA A 187 1.64 -0.97 18.53
C ALA A 187 3.08 -1.03 19.08
N ALA A 188 3.40 -0.30 20.18
CA ALA A 188 4.75 -0.24 20.73
C ALA A 188 5.27 -1.59 21.24
N TYR A 189 4.38 -2.54 21.53
CA TYR A 189 4.76 -3.89 21.98
C TYR A 189 4.47 -4.99 20.95
N LYS A 190 3.83 -4.68 19.82
CA LYS A 190 3.62 -5.66 18.76
C LYS A 190 4.91 -5.86 17.99
N THR A 191 5.57 -6.98 18.25
CA THR A 191 6.70 -7.44 17.44
C THR A 191 6.22 -7.86 16.06
N ILE A 192 6.93 -7.42 15.02
CA ILE A 192 6.64 -7.73 13.62
C ILE A 192 7.41 -8.99 13.25
N ASN A 193 6.70 -10.05 12.86
CA ASN A 193 7.33 -11.29 12.43
C ASN A 193 7.63 -11.21 10.93
N LEU A 194 8.92 -11.11 10.60
CA LEU A 194 9.40 -11.05 9.23
C LEU A 194 10.11 -12.34 8.85
N MET A 195 9.58 -12.99 7.82
CA MET A 195 10.15 -14.18 7.21
C MET A 195 11.08 -13.80 6.04
N SER A 196 12.27 -14.38 6.00
CA SER A 196 13.12 -14.43 4.81
C SER A 196 13.64 -15.85 4.59
N PHE A 197 14.07 -16.18 3.38
CA PHE A 197 14.48 -17.54 3.06
C PHE A 197 15.98 -17.72 3.24
N THR A 198 16.39 -18.87 3.76
CA THR A 198 17.82 -19.20 3.97
C THR A 198 18.56 -19.52 2.68
N SER A 199 17.87 -19.49 1.53
CA SER A 199 18.45 -19.69 0.21
C SER A 199 18.63 -18.36 -0.50
N GLY A 200 19.69 -18.28 -1.30
CA GLY A 200 20.04 -17.10 -2.07
C GLY A 200 20.66 -15.98 -1.26
N LEU A 201 20.71 -14.81 -1.89
CA LEU A 201 21.21 -13.55 -1.36
C LEU A 201 20.14 -12.78 -0.59
N GLY A 202 20.54 -11.90 0.33
CA GLY A 202 19.61 -11.03 1.06
C GLY A 202 18.86 -11.70 2.22
N TYR A 203 19.28 -12.89 2.64
CA TYR A 203 18.75 -13.56 3.84
C TYR A 203 19.05 -12.75 5.10
N LEU A 204 18.01 -12.42 5.88
CA LEU A 204 18.12 -11.51 7.03
C LEU A 204 18.62 -12.17 8.32
N GLY A 205 18.84 -13.48 8.36
CA GLY A 205 19.24 -14.20 9.57
C GLY A 205 18.08 -14.41 10.56
N THR A 206 18.39 -14.95 11.75
CA THR A 206 17.43 -15.11 12.87
C THR A 206 17.89 -14.36 14.11
N ASN A 207 16.97 -13.94 14.99
CA ASN A 207 17.32 -13.18 16.21
C ASN A 207 16.71 -13.68 17.53
N ILE A 208 15.79 -14.66 17.55
CA ILE A 208 15.15 -15.13 18.81
C ILE A 208 15.37 -16.63 19.09
N LEU A 209 15.66 -17.47 18.09
CA LEU A 209 15.96 -18.90 18.28
C LEU A 209 17.10 -19.34 17.34
N GLY A 210 18.20 -19.84 17.91
CA GLY A 210 19.36 -20.31 17.13
C GLY A 210 19.96 -19.22 16.24
N SER A 211 20.24 -18.04 16.81
CA SER A 211 20.68 -16.83 16.10
C SER A 211 21.67 -17.14 14.98
N SER A 212 21.21 -17.01 13.73
CA SER A 212 22.03 -17.14 12.54
C SER A 212 22.36 -15.76 12.00
N SER A 213 23.59 -15.57 11.55
CA SER A 213 23.99 -14.35 10.84
C SER A 213 23.14 -14.14 9.59
N ALA A 214 22.90 -12.88 9.25
CA ALA A 214 22.43 -12.52 7.92
C ALA A 214 23.47 -12.89 6.86
N GLU A 215 23.00 -13.09 5.62
CA GLU A 215 23.87 -13.05 4.45
C GLU A 215 24.43 -11.62 4.30
N ALA A 216 25.64 -11.50 3.74
CA ALA A 216 26.41 -10.25 3.75
C ALA A 216 25.63 -9.05 3.20
N ARG A 217 24.86 -9.26 2.12
CA ARG A 217 24.06 -8.21 1.46
C ARG A 217 22.82 -7.77 2.22
N ALA A 218 22.45 -8.50 3.27
CA ALA A 218 21.34 -8.15 4.15
C ALA A 218 21.79 -7.49 5.46
N THR A 219 23.10 -7.45 5.76
CA THR A 219 23.60 -6.98 7.07
C THR A 219 23.31 -5.50 7.34
N GLY A 220 23.30 -4.65 6.31
CA GLY A 220 22.92 -3.24 6.43
C GLY A 220 21.46 -3.10 6.87
N LEU A 221 20.54 -3.70 6.12
CA LEU A 221 19.11 -3.71 6.46
C LEU A 221 18.83 -4.41 7.81
N ARG A 222 19.45 -5.56 8.10
CA ARG A 222 19.32 -6.22 9.41
C ARG A 222 19.71 -5.27 10.54
N GLY A 223 20.82 -4.52 10.39
CA GLY A 223 21.23 -3.50 11.33
C GLY A 223 20.12 -2.47 11.56
N ILE A 224 19.55 -1.93 10.48
CA ILE A 224 18.43 -0.97 10.55
C ILE A 224 17.25 -1.54 11.33
N LEU A 225 16.80 -2.77 11.03
CA LEU A 225 15.60 -3.39 11.61
C LEU A 225 15.77 -3.83 13.07
N THR A 226 17.00 -4.18 13.47
CA THR A 226 17.30 -4.65 14.84
C THR A 226 17.72 -3.52 15.77
N ASN A 227 18.01 -2.34 15.23
CA ASN A 227 18.29 -1.16 16.05
C ASN A 227 16.99 -0.60 16.65
N GLN A 228 16.85 -0.77 17.96
CA GLN A 228 15.67 -0.33 18.72
C GLN A 228 15.45 1.20 18.71
N THR A 229 16.49 1.99 18.43
CA THR A 229 16.31 3.45 18.26
C THR A 229 15.57 3.79 16.96
N ASN A 230 15.60 2.88 15.97
CA ASN A 230 14.85 3.03 14.74
C ASN A 230 13.47 2.39 14.87
N PHE A 231 13.45 1.09 15.20
CA PHE A 231 12.26 0.24 15.27
C PHE A 231 12.19 -0.42 16.65
N GLY A 232 11.46 0.21 17.56
CA GLY A 232 11.34 -0.21 18.95
C GLY A 232 10.30 0.62 19.69
N PRO A 233 9.98 0.30 20.95
CA PRO A 233 8.94 1.01 21.72
C PRO A 233 9.23 2.52 21.84
N ASP A 234 10.50 2.88 21.99
CA ASP A 234 10.99 4.26 22.06
C ASP A 234 11.70 4.72 20.77
N GLY A 235 11.56 3.95 19.68
CA GLY A 235 12.21 4.22 18.40
C GLY A 235 11.53 5.34 17.62
N VAL A 236 12.19 5.78 16.54
CA VAL A 236 11.60 6.71 15.57
C VAL A 236 10.29 6.15 14.98
N VAL A 237 10.30 4.86 14.66
CA VAL A 237 9.11 4.07 14.29
C VAL A 237 8.77 3.16 15.45
N GLU A 238 7.64 3.47 16.07
CA GLU A 238 7.19 2.79 17.27
C GLU A 238 6.57 1.43 16.97
N CYS A 239 7.22 0.37 17.48
CA CYS A 239 6.79 -1.02 17.34
C CYS A 239 7.48 -1.90 18.40
N GLY A 240 7.05 -3.15 18.57
CA GLY A 240 7.76 -4.12 19.42
C GLY A 240 9.07 -4.65 18.82
N GLY A 241 9.61 -4.00 17.79
CA GLY A 241 10.75 -4.43 17.00
C GLY A 241 10.43 -5.52 15.97
N TYR A 242 11.46 -5.94 15.23
CA TYR A 242 11.38 -7.01 14.25
C TYR A 242 11.87 -8.35 14.81
N ASN A 243 11.02 -9.37 14.75
CA ASN A 243 11.40 -10.77 14.88
C ASN A 243 11.77 -11.30 13.49
N LEU A 244 13.06 -11.54 13.27
CA LEU A 244 13.60 -12.03 12.00
C LEU A 244 13.68 -13.55 12.03
N VAL A 245 13.06 -14.20 11.05
CA VAL A 245 12.98 -15.66 10.98
C VAL A 245 13.43 -16.15 9.60
N GLY A 246 14.26 -17.18 9.62
CA GLY A 246 14.76 -17.87 8.44
C GLY A 246 13.99 -19.15 8.19
N VAL A 247 13.55 -19.33 6.96
CA VAL A 247 12.84 -20.55 6.54
C VAL A 247 13.56 -21.17 5.35
N GLY A 248 13.76 -22.49 5.42
CA GLY A 248 14.22 -23.25 4.27
C GLY A 248 13.19 -23.25 3.15
N VAL A 249 13.66 -23.30 1.91
CA VAL A 249 12.82 -23.44 0.72
C VAL A 249 12.76 -24.89 0.27
N ASN A 250 11.58 -25.31 -0.13
CA ASN A 250 11.37 -26.59 -0.79
C ASN A 250 10.15 -26.42 -1.72
N ALA A 251 10.40 -26.53 -3.03
CA ALA A 251 9.43 -26.15 -4.04
C ALA A 251 8.10 -26.88 -3.86
N ASN A 252 7.03 -26.09 -3.82
CA ASN A 252 5.64 -26.49 -3.62
C ASN A 252 5.34 -27.17 -2.27
N ASN A 253 6.24 -27.07 -1.29
CA ASN A 253 6.12 -27.73 0.02
C ASN A 253 5.94 -26.74 1.18
N LEU A 254 5.78 -25.43 0.91
CA LEU A 254 5.41 -24.46 1.93
C LEU A 254 3.91 -24.55 2.23
N THR A 255 3.51 -24.22 3.47
CA THR A 255 2.13 -24.40 3.94
C THR A 255 1.48 -23.07 4.30
N ASP A 256 0.14 -23.00 4.19
CA ASP A 256 -0.62 -21.82 4.65
C ASP A 256 -0.43 -21.58 6.15
N ALA A 257 -0.32 -22.67 6.92
CA ALA A 257 -0.02 -22.62 8.35
C ALA A 257 1.32 -21.91 8.61
N LEU A 258 2.36 -22.23 7.85
CA LEU A 258 3.66 -21.55 7.94
C LEU A 258 3.51 -20.06 7.65
N PHE A 259 2.94 -19.69 6.50
CA PHE A 259 2.80 -18.27 6.14
C PHE A 259 1.96 -17.51 7.17
N SER A 260 0.95 -18.15 7.76
CA SER A 260 0.05 -17.52 8.73
C SER A 260 0.73 -16.95 9.98
N LEU A 261 1.94 -17.44 10.30
CA LEU A 261 2.75 -17.02 11.45
C LEU A 261 3.46 -15.68 11.25
N PHE A 262 3.49 -15.17 10.01
CA PHE A 262 4.26 -13.97 9.66
C PHE A 262 3.36 -12.80 9.29
N ASP A 263 3.85 -11.61 9.63
CA ASP A 263 3.26 -10.32 9.27
C ASP A 263 3.85 -9.82 7.94
N VAL A 264 5.15 -10.06 7.74
CA VAL A 264 5.89 -9.70 6.53
C VAL A 264 6.56 -10.94 5.95
N VAL A 265 6.42 -11.16 4.65
CA VAL A 265 7.18 -12.20 3.94
C VAL A 265 8.07 -11.50 2.92
N TYR A 266 9.38 -11.65 3.09
CA TYR A 266 10.39 -11.21 2.14
C TYR A 266 10.89 -12.38 1.31
N ILE A 267 10.46 -12.41 0.06
CA ILE A 267 11.04 -13.27 -0.96
C ILE A 267 12.28 -12.54 -1.44
N ASN A 268 13.40 -12.84 -0.79
CA ASN A 268 14.73 -12.40 -1.18
C ASN A 268 15.13 -13.09 -2.51
N TYR A 269 16.42 -13.23 -2.78
CA TYR A 269 16.92 -13.82 -4.03
C TYR A 269 16.69 -15.35 -4.11
N VAL A 270 15.43 -15.80 -4.16
CA VAL A 270 15.07 -17.23 -4.18
C VAL A 270 14.87 -17.70 -5.62
N PRO A 271 15.62 -18.72 -6.08
CA PRO A 271 15.44 -19.27 -7.43
C PRO A 271 14.06 -19.89 -7.64
N THR A 272 13.56 -19.78 -8.87
CA THR A 272 12.26 -20.33 -9.33
C THR A 272 12.18 -21.84 -9.17
N SER A 273 13.32 -22.53 -9.21
CA SER A 273 13.43 -23.98 -8.97
C SER A 273 13.17 -24.38 -7.52
N GLN A 274 13.23 -23.43 -6.58
CA GLN A 274 13.08 -23.67 -5.14
C GLN A 274 11.80 -23.07 -4.56
N PHE A 275 11.24 -22.04 -5.21
CA PHE A 275 9.94 -21.45 -4.85
C PHE A 275 8.94 -21.67 -5.98
N GLY A 276 8.07 -22.66 -5.79
CA GLY A 276 7.18 -23.16 -6.85
C GLY A 276 5.93 -22.31 -7.06
N SER A 277 5.17 -22.60 -8.11
CA SER A 277 3.91 -21.91 -8.41
C SER A 277 2.83 -22.12 -7.35
N GLN A 278 2.81 -23.28 -6.68
CA GLN A 278 1.88 -23.50 -5.56
C GLN A 278 2.27 -22.66 -4.35
N ASP A 279 3.57 -22.46 -4.10
CA ASP A 279 4.03 -21.59 -3.01
C ASP A 279 3.67 -20.13 -3.30
N ALA A 280 3.85 -19.69 -4.55
CA ALA A 280 3.44 -18.36 -5.00
C ALA A 280 1.94 -18.11 -4.81
N HIS A 281 1.10 -19.06 -5.22
CA HIS A 281 -0.34 -18.95 -5.05
C HIS A 281 -0.76 -18.88 -3.56
N LYS A 282 -0.17 -19.74 -2.71
CA LYS A 282 -0.41 -19.70 -1.25
C LYS A 282 0.03 -18.36 -0.65
N LEU A 283 1.19 -17.85 -1.04
CA LEU A 283 1.70 -16.58 -0.55
C LEU A 283 0.82 -15.40 -0.98
N HIS A 284 0.36 -15.39 -2.23
CA HIS A 284 -0.58 -14.37 -2.70
C HIS A 284 -1.92 -14.45 -1.96
N ASN A 285 -2.45 -15.66 -1.71
CA ASN A 285 -3.65 -15.83 -0.88
C ASN A 285 -3.43 -15.36 0.56
N TRP A 286 -2.28 -15.68 1.16
CA TRP A 286 -1.87 -15.18 2.48
C TRP A 286 -1.95 -13.65 2.55
N LEU A 287 -1.42 -12.94 1.54
CA LEU A 287 -1.44 -11.48 1.47
C LEU A 287 -2.87 -10.91 1.37
N LYS A 288 -3.77 -11.58 0.64
CA LYS A 288 -5.17 -11.15 0.48
C LYS A 288 -6.02 -11.39 1.72
N THR A 289 -5.67 -12.38 2.56
CA THR A 289 -6.52 -12.77 3.70
C THR A 289 -6.54 -11.77 4.86
N LYS A 290 -5.55 -10.86 4.98
CA LYS A 290 -5.50 -9.82 6.02
C LYS A 290 -4.87 -8.54 5.47
N LYS A 291 -5.41 -7.39 5.89
CA LYS A 291 -4.84 -6.07 5.54
C LYS A 291 -3.52 -5.79 6.23
N ASN A 292 -3.28 -6.38 7.41
CA ASN A 292 -2.05 -6.21 8.19
C ASN A 292 -0.89 -7.11 7.72
N ARG A 293 -0.74 -7.31 6.41
CA ARG A 293 0.30 -8.17 5.83
C ARG A 293 0.96 -7.47 4.66
N VAL A 294 2.28 -7.64 4.57
CA VAL A 294 3.09 -7.03 3.52
C VAL A 294 3.99 -8.07 2.87
N LEU A 295 4.01 -8.05 1.54
CA LEU A 295 4.91 -8.87 0.73
C LEU A 295 6.06 -8.01 0.21
N ILE A 296 7.29 -8.51 0.31
CA ILE A 296 8.46 -7.95 -0.39
C ILE A 296 8.90 -8.98 -1.43
N ALA A 297 8.93 -8.59 -2.70
CA ALA A 297 9.28 -9.46 -3.82
C ALA A 297 10.57 -8.98 -4.50
N SER A 298 11.64 -9.77 -4.37
CA SER A 298 12.88 -9.59 -5.13
C SER A 298 12.71 -10.04 -6.58
N TYR A 299 13.29 -9.29 -7.53
CA TYR A 299 13.31 -9.66 -8.96
C TYR A 299 14.63 -9.31 -9.65
N ASP A 300 15.72 -9.51 -8.91
CA ASP A 300 17.10 -9.19 -9.29
C ASP A 300 17.59 -9.90 -10.55
N ALA A 301 17.22 -11.18 -10.74
CA ALA A 301 17.62 -11.96 -11.90
C ALA A 301 16.45 -12.71 -12.55
N SER A 302 16.65 -13.13 -13.81
CA SER A 302 15.62 -13.77 -14.65
C SER A 302 15.12 -15.11 -14.13
N ASP A 303 15.83 -15.73 -13.19
CA ASP A 303 15.45 -16.99 -12.55
C ASP A 303 15.01 -16.80 -11.09
N VAL A 304 14.98 -15.58 -10.57
CA VAL A 304 14.58 -15.26 -9.19
C VAL A 304 13.10 -14.90 -9.12
N SER A 305 12.38 -15.49 -8.16
CA SER A 305 10.97 -15.18 -7.83
C SER A 305 9.96 -15.23 -8.98
N GLN A 306 10.28 -15.84 -10.13
CA GLN A 306 9.47 -15.70 -11.35
C GLN A 306 8.04 -16.22 -11.17
N ASN A 307 7.88 -17.33 -10.44
CA ASN A 307 6.56 -17.88 -10.13
C ASN A 307 5.69 -16.90 -9.32
N LEU A 308 6.30 -16.16 -8.40
CA LEU A 308 5.60 -15.14 -7.61
C LEU A 308 5.28 -13.91 -8.45
N LEU A 309 6.25 -13.42 -9.22
CA LEU A 309 6.08 -12.25 -10.08
C LEU A 309 4.97 -12.48 -11.12
N ALA A 310 4.89 -13.69 -11.69
CA ALA A 310 3.82 -14.07 -12.61
C ALA A 310 2.43 -14.14 -11.95
N GLU A 311 2.37 -14.32 -10.63
CA GLU A 311 1.14 -14.37 -9.84
C GLU A 311 0.65 -12.98 -9.42
N ILE A 312 1.58 -12.04 -9.16
CA ILE A 312 1.26 -10.71 -8.59
C ILE A 312 1.29 -9.55 -9.61
N LEU A 313 2.01 -9.69 -10.73
CA LEU A 313 2.07 -8.66 -11.76
C LEU A 313 0.98 -8.85 -12.83
N ALA A 314 0.23 -7.78 -13.09
CA ALA A 314 -0.70 -7.74 -14.21
C ALA A 314 0.08 -7.85 -15.54
N GLY A 315 -0.08 -8.97 -16.26
CA GLY A 315 0.50 -9.17 -17.59
C GLY A 315 1.72 -10.09 -17.70
N LYS A 316 2.15 -10.76 -16.61
CA LYS A 316 3.14 -11.87 -16.59
C LYS A 316 4.54 -11.63 -17.19
N SER A 317 4.80 -10.52 -17.89
CA SER A 317 6.02 -10.32 -18.71
C SER A 317 6.53 -8.87 -18.78
N GLY A 318 6.39 -8.09 -17.71
CA GLY A 318 6.79 -6.67 -17.71
C GLY A 318 8.11 -6.36 -17.00
N ILE A 319 8.99 -7.34 -16.80
CA ILE A 319 10.31 -7.13 -16.19
C ILE A 319 11.38 -7.29 -17.24
N LYS A 320 12.37 -6.40 -17.21
CA LYS A 320 13.59 -6.50 -18.01
C LYS A 320 14.78 -6.72 -17.09
N TYR A 321 15.61 -7.69 -17.44
CA TYR A 321 16.82 -8.02 -16.72
C TYR A 321 18.03 -7.43 -17.43
N PHE A 322 18.92 -6.82 -16.66
CA PHE A 322 20.13 -6.19 -17.15
C PHE A 322 21.36 -6.96 -16.68
N THR A 323 22.41 -6.93 -17.50
CA THR A 323 23.73 -7.53 -17.22
C THR A 323 24.82 -6.50 -17.52
N SER A 324 24.59 -5.25 -17.13
CA SER A 324 25.47 -4.12 -17.38
C SER A 324 25.36 -3.10 -16.25
N ASN A 325 26.49 -2.59 -15.77
CA ASN A 325 26.50 -1.48 -14.82
C ASN A 325 26.18 -0.17 -15.55
N GLY A 326 24.89 0.12 -15.70
CA GLY A 326 24.39 1.34 -16.32
C GLY A 326 24.51 2.59 -15.43
N GLY A 327 25.13 2.47 -14.25
CA GLY A 327 25.20 3.52 -13.24
C GLY A 327 24.25 3.29 -12.05
N PRO A 328 24.21 4.24 -11.10
CA PRO A 328 23.37 4.15 -9.91
C PRO A 328 21.87 4.23 -10.23
N TYR A 329 21.03 3.93 -9.26
CA TYR A 329 19.58 4.00 -9.32
C TYR A 329 19.10 5.40 -8.86
N PRO A 330 18.76 6.32 -9.78
CA PRO A 330 18.24 7.63 -9.41
C PRO A 330 16.86 7.53 -8.74
N LEU A 331 16.54 8.54 -7.94
CA LEU A 331 15.16 8.76 -7.48
C LEU A 331 14.20 8.85 -8.67
N ALA A 332 13.01 8.28 -8.49
CA ALA A 332 11.89 8.55 -9.37
C ALA A 332 11.48 10.03 -9.30
N ALA A 333 10.72 10.48 -10.30
CA ALA A 333 10.13 11.81 -10.29
C ALA A 333 9.31 12.03 -8.99
N SER A 334 9.48 13.19 -8.37
CA SER A 334 8.78 13.51 -7.12
C SER A 334 7.27 13.59 -7.35
N THR A 335 6.52 12.82 -6.58
CA THR A 335 5.04 12.78 -6.60
C THR A 335 4.53 12.64 -5.17
N ILE A 336 3.28 13.05 -4.92
CA ILE A 336 2.64 12.86 -3.60
C ILE A 336 2.75 11.40 -3.14
N GLY A 337 2.61 10.45 -4.07
CA GLY A 337 2.72 9.01 -3.78
C GLY A 337 4.09 8.56 -3.26
N ASN A 338 5.19 9.26 -3.54
CA ASN A 338 6.54 8.88 -3.07
C ASN A 338 7.16 9.86 -2.07
N HIS A 339 6.42 10.89 -1.66
CA HIS A 339 6.86 11.85 -0.63
C HIS A 339 7.11 11.18 0.71
N TYR A 340 6.31 10.18 1.10
CA TYR A 340 6.55 9.42 2.33
C TYR A 340 7.98 8.87 2.43
N PHE A 341 8.59 8.43 1.32
CA PHE A 341 9.93 7.83 1.36
C PHE A 341 11.06 8.86 1.28
N THR A 342 10.79 10.03 0.69
CA THR A 342 11.82 10.99 0.29
C THR A 342 11.80 12.27 1.12
N THR A 343 10.62 12.73 1.55
CA THR A 343 10.44 14.00 2.26
C THR A 343 9.69 13.83 3.57
N ASP A 344 8.57 13.12 3.60
CA ASP A 344 7.58 13.25 4.68
C ASP A 344 7.63 12.14 5.72
N GLY A 345 8.31 11.03 5.39
CA GLY A 345 8.44 9.88 6.27
C GLY A 345 9.17 10.18 7.58
N PRO A 346 9.05 9.28 8.57
CA PRO A 346 9.59 9.47 9.91
C PRO A 346 11.10 9.77 9.93
N PHE A 347 11.86 9.22 8.99
CA PHE A 347 13.31 9.44 8.88
C PHE A 347 13.70 10.60 7.94
N THR A 348 12.74 11.23 7.27
CA THR A 348 12.98 12.31 6.27
C THR A 348 12.30 13.62 6.59
N LYS A 349 11.24 13.65 7.41
CA LYS A 349 10.43 14.87 7.69
C LYS A 349 11.24 16.08 8.14
N ASN A 350 12.35 15.86 8.85
CA ASN A 350 13.24 16.92 9.33
C ASN A 350 14.48 17.11 8.44
N ALA A 351 14.81 16.12 7.62
CA ALA A 351 15.99 16.09 6.78
C ALA A 351 15.73 15.22 5.54
N PRO A 352 15.03 15.78 4.52
CA PRO A 352 14.67 15.06 3.31
C PRO A 352 15.87 14.41 2.60
N VAL A 353 15.61 13.40 1.79
CA VAL A 353 16.59 12.84 0.86
C VAL A 353 16.96 13.92 -0.17
N THR A 354 18.24 14.05 -0.47
CA THR A 354 18.73 15.05 -1.43
C THR A 354 18.12 14.80 -2.82
N SER A 355 17.67 15.85 -3.51
CA SER A 355 16.92 15.73 -4.77
C SER A 355 17.69 15.08 -5.93
N ASN A 356 19.01 15.14 -5.92
CA ASN A 356 19.88 14.48 -6.91
C ASN A 356 20.46 13.15 -6.40
N PHE A 357 19.90 12.59 -5.33
CA PHE A 357 20.31 11.30 -4.80
C PHE A 357 20.10 10.19 -5.84
N ALA A 358 21.09 9.29 -5.90
CA ALA A 358 20.99 8.05 -6.65
C ALA A 358 21.65 6.96 -5.82
N LEU A 359 20.93 5.88 -5.54
CA LEU A 359 21.40 4.74 -4.76
C LEU A 359 22.40 3.94 -5.61
N ARG A 360 23.51 3.49 -5.03
CA ARG A 360 24.54 2.79 -5.81
C ARG A 360 24.00 1.52 -6.46
N ASN A 361 24.49 1.21 -7.66
CA ASN A 361 24.38 -0.13 -8.20
C ASN A 361 25.58 -0.96 -7.69
N TYR A 362 25.34 -2.11 -7.05
CA TYR A 362 26.42 -2.92 -6.51
C TYR A 362 27.27 -3.56 -7.59
N ASP A 363 26.59 -4.30 -8.47
CA ASP A 363 27.19 -5.11 -9.51
C ASP A 363 26.65 -4.74 -10.91
N ILE A 364 26.38 -5.73 -11.76
CA ILE A 364 25.91 -5.52 -13.13
C ILE A 364 24.53 -6.11 -13.36
N TYR A 365 23.97 -6.81 -12.38
CA TYR A 365 22.72 -7.55 -12.47
C TYR A 365 21.65 -6.82 -11.70
N HIS A 366 20.52 -6.60 -12.36
CA HIS A 366 19.33 -6.09 -11.72
C HIS A 366 18.12 -6.31 -12.61
N GLY A 367 16.94 -6.34 -11.99
CA GLY A 367 15.67 -6.33 -12.68
C GLY A 367 15.00 -4.95 -12.63
N GLU A 368 14.31 -4.58 -13.70
CA GLU A 368 13.50 -3.37 -13.76
C GLU A 368 12.09 -3.68 -14.26
N ILE A 369 11.06 -3.33 -13.49
CA ILE A 369 9.68 -3.36 -13.96
C ILE A 369 9.50 -2.24 -14.98
N GLN A 370 9.08 -2.58 -16.18
CA GLN A 370 8.95 -1.62 -17.28
C GLN A 370 7.75 -0.70 -17.06
N VAL A 371 8.02 0.61 -17.05
CA VAL A 371 6.98 1.64 -16.95
C VAL A 371 6.08 1.67 -18.19
N ASN A 372 4.86 2.20 -18.04
CA ASN A 372 3.85 2.28 -19.10
C ASN A 372 3.43 0.89 -19.63
N THR A 373 3.56 -0.14 -18.81
CA THR A 373 3.05 -1.49 -19.08
C THR A 373 2.07 -1.89 -17.99
N SER A 374 1.27 -2.93 -18.23
CA SER A 374 0.38 -3.48 -17.20
C SER A 374 1.13 -3.91 -15.94
N ALA A 375 2.40 -4.29 -16.05
CA ALA A 375 3.18 -4.70 -14.87
C ALA A 375 3.51 -3.53 -13.93
N SER A 376 3.56 -2.29 -14.44
CA SER A 376 3.78 -1.10 -13.62
C SER A 376 2.50 -0.51 -13.02
N GLU A 377 1.33 -1.08 -13.33
CA GLU A 377 0.03 -0.53 -12.94
C GLU A 377 -0.21 -0.60 -11.43
N GLY A 378 -0.47 0.56 -10.82
CA GLY A 378 -0.65 0.70 -9.37
C GLY A 378 0.65 0.71 -8.57
N ILE A 379 1.82 0.63 -9.22
CA ILE A 379 3.12 0.70 -8.55
C ILE A 379 3.60 2.14 -8.53
N THR A 380 3.76 2.69 -7.33
CA THR A 380 4.41 3.97 -7.10
C THR A 380 5.92 3.81 -7.13
N PRO A 381 6.65 4.42 -8.10
CA PRO A 381 8.09 4.31 -8.19
C PRO A 381 8.82 5.13 -7.11
N ILE A 382 9.88 4.55 -6.53
CA ILE A 382 10.80 5.22 -5.61
C ILE A 382 12.19 5.37 -6.24
N LEU A 383 12.75 4.26 -6.75
CA LEU A 383 14.03 4.26 -7.46
C LEU A 383 13.85 3.69 -8.85
N MET A 384 14.43 4.40 -9.82
CA MET A 384 14.45 4.00 -11.22
C MET A 384 15.79 3.34 -11.53
N GLY A 385 15.78 2.40 -12.47
CA GLY A 385 16.99 1.81 -13.00
C GLY A 385 17.52 2.59 -14.22
N PRO A 386 18.78 2.35 -14.62
CA PRO A 386 19.38 2.97 -15.80
C PRO A 386 18.66 2.60 -17.11
N GLY A 387 17.88 1.51 -17.12
CA GLY A 387 17.01 1.12 -18.22
C GLY A 387 15.68 1.89 -18.29
N GLY A 388 15.40 2.77 -17.32
CA GLY A 388 14.19 3.57 -17.23
C GLY A 388 12.99 2.87 -16.59
N GLY A 389 13.16 1.65 -16.07
CA GLY A 389 12.14 0.93 -15.32
C GLY A 389 12.28 1.09 -13.80
N ILE A 390 11.34 0.52 -13.06
CA ILE A 390 11.26 0.62 -11.59
C ILE A 390 12.16 -0.46 -10.98
N VAL A 391 13.12 -0.03 -10.15
CA VAL A 391 13.98 -0.91 -9.34
C VAL A 391 13.48 -1.00 -7.90
N LEU A 392 12.88 0.06 -7.36
CA LEU A 392 12.16 0.01 -6.09
C LEU A 392 10.81 0.70 -6.25
N GLY A 393 9.74 -0.01 -5.94
CA GLY A 393 8.38 0.50 -6.05
C GLY A 393 7.44 -0.09 -5.01
N ILE A 394 6.38 0.66 -4.71
CA ILE A 394 5.38 0.29 -3.70
C ILE A 394 4.02 0.23 -4.37
N ASP A 395 3.35 -0.89 -4.21
CA ASP A 395 1.93 -1.01 -4.47
C ASP A 395 1.19 -0.94 -3.14
N TYR A 396 0.68 0.25 -2.85
CA TYR A 396 -0.06 0.54 -1.62
C TYR A 396 -1.30 -0.35 -1.52
N SER A 397 -2.06 -0.46 -2.61
CA SER A 397 -3.34 -1.19 -2.64
C SER A 397 -3.18 -2.68 -2.34
N ARG A 398 -2.15 -3.30 -2.93
CA ARG A 398 -1.85 -4.72 -2.78
C ARG A 398 -0.93 -5.01 -1.59
N ARG A 399 -0.32 -3.98 -1.00
CA ARG A 399 0.67 -4.07 0.09
C ARG A 399 1.91 -4.86 -0.32
N ILE A 400 2.47 -4.49 -1.47
CA ILE A 400 3.64 -5.15 -2.08
C ILE A 400 4.78 -4.16 -2.26
N VAL A 401 5.96 -4.54 -1.78
CA VAL A 401 7.22 -3.87 -2.10
C VAL A 401 7.91 -4.65 -3.21
N TYR A 402 8.10 -3.98 -4.33
CA TYR A 402 8.87 -4.49 -5.47
C TYR A 402 10.33 -4.09 -5.29
N TRP A 403 11.21 -5.09 -5.13
CA TRP A 403 12.62 -4.92 -4.77
C TRP A 403 13.55 -5.48 -5.84
N GLY A 404 13.85 -4.69 -6.86
CA GLY A 404 14.50 -5.12 -8.10
C GLY A 404 15.98 -5.44 -8.03
N ASP A 405 16.69 -5.01 -7.00
CA ASP A 405 18.09 -5.38 -6.74
C ASP A 405 18.28 -5.68 -5.25
N THR A 406 18.74 -6.90 -4.95
CA THR A 406 18.89 -7.39 -3.57
C THR A 406 19.99 -6.63 -2.82
N ASP A 407 20.95 -6.05 -3.52
CA ASP A 407 22.08 -5.33 -2.94
C ASP A 407 21.75 -3.91 -2.48
N MET A 408 20.53 -3.42 -2.71
CA MET A 408 20.06 -2.14 -2.18
C MET A 408 20.02 -2.11 -0.64
N SER A 409 19.90 -3.28 -0.01
CA SER A 409 19.94 -3.45 1.45
C SER A 409 21.35 -3.62 2.02
N SER A 410 22.36 -3.66 1.17
CA SER A 410 23.71 -4.05 1.54
C SER A 410 24.52 -2.89 2.07
N ASN A 411 25.29 -3.13 3.13
CA ASN A 411 26.25 -2.16 3.64
C ASN A 411 27.57 -2.15 2.85
N LEU A 412 27.74 -3.10 1.93
CA LEU A 412 28.98 -3.29 1.20
C LEU A 412 29.17 -2.16 0.20
N SER A 413 30.43 -1.77 0.00
CA SER A 413 30.78 -0.83 -1.05
C SER A 413 30.78 -1.55 -2.40
N GLY A 414 29.91 -1.11 -3.31
CA GLY A 414 29.86 -1.56 -4.70
C GLY A 414 30.55 -0.59 -5.65
N THR A 415 30.27 -0.73 -6.95
CA THR A 415 30.79 0.18 -7.98
C THR A 415 30.22 1.58 -7.80
N GLY A 416 31.07 2.61 -7.76
CA GLY A 416 30.62 4.01 -7.59
C GLY A 416 30.02 4.33 -6.21
N ALA A 417 30.27 3.48 -5.21
CA ALA A 417 29.83 3.72 -3.84
C ALA A 417 30.49 4.96 -3.22
N THR A 418 29.70 5.73 -2.50
CA THR A 418 30.10 6.87 -1.66
C THR A 418 29.54 6.66 -0.25
N SER A 419 29.91 7.52 0.71
CA SER A 419 29.34 7.46 2.06
C SER A 419 27.82 7.71 2.07
N GLU A 420 27.27 8.33 1.03
CA GLU A 420 25.89 8.80 0.97
C GLU A 420 24.95 7.85 0.22
N ASN A 421 25.44 7.13 -0.80
CA ASN A 421 24.61 6.40 -1.76
C ASN A 421 24.40 4.91 -1.46
N HIS A 422 24.76 4.45 -0.27
CA HIS A 422 24.47 3.11 0.23
C HIS A 422 24.30 3.12 1.75
N ILE A 423 23.74 2.07 2.34
CA ILE A 423 23.87 1.88 3.79
C ILE A 423 25.37 1.74 4.09
N ASN A 424 25.93 2.52 5.01
CA ASN A 424 27.38 2.57 5.23
C ASN A 424 27.83 1.87 6.52
N ASN A 425 26.91 1.19 7.21
CA ASN A 425 27.16 0.56 8.50
C ASN A 425 26.25 -0.66 8.72
N THR A 426 26.63 -1.54 9.64
CA THR A 426 25.83 -2.71 10.05
C THR A 426 25.12 -2.50 11.39
N ALA A 427 25.37 -1.38 12.06
CA ALA A 427 24.77 -1.06 13.36
C ALA A 427 23.32 -0.55 13.24
N GLY A 428 22.91 -0.17 12.02
CA GLY A 428 21.60 0.43 11.78
C GLY A 428 21.53 1.91 12.12
N THR A 429 22.65 2.63 12.12
CA THR A 429 22.62 4.09 12.29
C THR A 429 22.06 4.72 11.01
N ILE A 430 20.98 5.50 11.12
CA ILE A 430 20.41 6.26 10.01
C ILE A 430 21.17 7.60 9.90
N ASN A 431 22.20 7.64 9.07
CA ASN A 431 23.15 8.76 8.99
C ASN A 431 23.34 9.31 7.57
N ASN A 432 22.67 8.75 6.57
CA ASN A 432 22.81 9.15 5.17
C ASN A 432 21.50 8.93 4.40
N ASP A 433 21.44 9.44 3.18
CA ASP A 433 20.21 9.41 2.38
C ASP A 433 19.76 7.99 2.00
N ALA A 434 20.69 7.09 1.70
CA ALA A 434 20.36 5.69 1.43
C ALA A 434 19.70 4.99 2.63
N SER A 435 20.25 5.17 3.85
CA SER A 435 19.69 4.58 5.06
C SER A 435 18.33 5.19 5.43
N LYS A 436 18.13 6.50 5.24
CA LYS A 436 16.81 7.14 5.43
C LYS A 436 15.76 6.55 4.49
N LEU A 437 16.07 6.46 3.20
CA LEU A 437 15.16 5.94 2.18
C LEU A 437 14.73 4.52 2.50
N ILE A 438 15.70 3.62 2.75
CA ILE A 438 15.43 2.21 3.07
C ILE A 438 14.70 2.08 4.42
N ALA A 439 15.05 2.88 5.43
CA ALA A 439 14.35 2.88 6.71
C ALA A 439 12.89 3.35 6.56
N ASN A 440 12.59 4.34 5.72
CA ASN A 440 11.22 4.76 5.44
C ASN A 440 10.41 3.68 4.70
N VAL A 441 11.02 2.87 3.83
CA VAL A 441 10.32 1.69 3.25
C VAL A 441 9.82 0.79 4.38
N PHE A 442 10.68 0.48 5.35
CA PHE A 442 10.29 -0.35 6.49
C PHE A 442 9.41 0.37 7.52
N ALA A 443 9.45 1.70 7.58
CA ALA A 443 8.48 2.48 8.34
C ALA A 443 7.07 2.28 7.79
N TRP A 444 6.89 2.38 6.47
CA TRP A 444 5.61 2.10 5.82
C TRP A 444 5.15 0.66 6.03
N ILE A 445 6.06 -0.32 5.88
CA ILE A 445 5.76 -1.75 6.16
C ILE A 445 5.26 -1.91 7.60
N THR A 446 5.95 -1.28 8.56
CA THR A 446 5.59 -1.32 9.98
C THR A 446 4.21 -0.74 10.21
N GLU A 447 3.92 0.44 9.66
CA GLU A 447 2.62 1.09 9.80
C GLU A 447 1.51 0.24 9.17
N THR A 448 1.73 -0.33 7.99
CA THR A 448 0.79 -1.23 7.32
C THR A 448 0.48 -2.47 8.19
N VAL A 449 1.50 -3.09 8.79
CA VAL A 449 1.33 -4.27 9.67
C VAL A 449 0.61 -3.91 10.97
N LEU A 450 0.86 -2.74 11.54
CA LEU A 450 0.29 -2.35 12.82
C LEU A 450 -1.15 -1.82 12.68
N TYR A 451 -1.44 -1.09 11.61
CA TYR A 451 -2.69 -0.34 11.46
C TYR A 451 -3.61 -0.89 10.37
N GLY A 452 -3.06 -1.60 9.37
CA GLY A 452 -3.85 -2.24 8.31
C GLY A 452 -4.37 -1.27 7.25
N GLU A 453 -3.69 -0.13 7.12
CA GLU A 453 -3.94 0.94 6.15
C GLU A 453 -3.21 0.67 4.84
#